data_AF-A0AAD1MYW0-F1
#
_entry.id   AF-A0AAD1MYW0-F1
#
_cell.length_a   1.000
_cell.length_b   1.000
_cell.length_c   1.000
_cell.angle_alpha   90.00
_cell.angle_beta   90.00
_cell.angle_gamma   90.00
#
_symmetry.space_group_name_H-M   'P 1'
#
loop_
_entity.id
_entity.type
_entity.pdbx_description
1 polymer ?
#
loop_
_entity_poly.entity_id
_entity_poly.type
_entity_poly.pdbx_seq_one_letter_code
_entity_poly.pdbx_strand_id
1 'polypeptide(L)'
;MGAVVTSGCGLTGSPPSEPSAQAGQITLDGQTRETRSVECSQIEWSLMIDAGAEPGRAHAYLRLGGQEPVVETVSIDDIGPVNGVAGGDLGKAEATLDDTIYTITGTVVGPDPANPGQSQTMPFEIKAPC
;
A
#
# COMPACT_ATOMS: atom_id res chain seq x y z
N MET A 1 -0.53 -46.39 46.89
CA MET A 1 -0.69 -44.93 46.67
C MET A 1 0.42 -44.52 45.71
N GLY A 2 0.25 -43.98 44.51
CA GLY A 2 -0.64 -42.94 44.00
C GLY A 2 0.26 -41.86 43.35
N ALA A 3 0.01 -41.50 42.08
CA ALA A 3 0.84 -40.68 41.17
C ALA A 3 1.12 -39.23 41.68
N VAL A 4 1.98 -38.38 41.07
CA VAL A 4 1.74 -37.63 39.80
C VAL A 4 3.03 -36.88 39.34
N VAL A 5 3.20 -36.82 38.02
CA VAL A 5 4.15 -36.01 37.22
C VAL A 5 3.66 -34.56 37.11
N THR A 6 4.56 -33.56 37.24
CA THR A 6 4.45 -32.29 36.52
C THR A 6 5.85 -31.69 36.27
N SER A 7 6.41 -31.87 35.08
CA SER A 7 7.48 -31.01 34.58
C SER A 7 6.90 -30.18 33.44
N GLY A 8 6.94 -28.86 33.63
CA GLY A 8 6.14 -27.89 32.92
C GLY A 8 6.35 -27.83 31.41
N CYS A 9 5.26 -27.57 30.70
CA CYS A 9 5.29 -27.06 29.34
C CYS A 9 5.81 -25.62 29.38
N GLY A 10 7.12 -25.45 29.21
CA GLY A 10 7.72 -24.18 28.83
C GLY A 10 7.64 -24.01 27.32
N LEU A 11 6.46 -23.70 26.78
CA LEU A 11 6.35 -23.21 25.41
C LEU A 11 6.65 -21.71 25.43
N THR A 12 7.92 -21.36 25.47
CA THR A 12 8.37 -20.01 25.09
C THR A 12 8.35 -19.93 23.56
N GLY A 13 7.15 -19.94 22.99
CA GLY A 13 6.95 -19.54 21.60
C GLY A 13 6.79 -18.04 21.58
N SER A 14 7.78 -17.32 21.04
CA SER A 14 7.54 -15.96 20.54
C SER A 14 6.31 -16.03 19.64
N PRO A 15 5.32 -15.12 19.77
CA PRO A 15 4.20 -15.11 18.85
C PRO A 15 4.79 -15.03 17.44
N PRO A 16 4.37 -15.90 16.51
CA PRO A 16 4.74 -15.72 15.12
C PRO A 16 4.32 -14.30 14.75
N SER A 17 5.23 -13.52 14.18
CA SER A 17 4.88 -12.29 13.49
C SER A 17 4.12 -12.70 12.23
N GLU A 18 2.86 -13.09 12.41
CA GLU A 18 1.90 -13.15 11.32
C GLU A 18 1.86 -11.73 10.75
N PRO A 19 2.10 -11.54 9.44
CA PRO A 19 1.77 -10.28 8.79
C PRO A 19 0.34 -9.96 9.19
N SER A 20 0.12 -8.75 9.71
CA SER A 20 -1.25 -8.29 9.98
C SER A 20 -2.08 -8.64 8.76
N ALA A 21 -3.26 -9.23 8.94
CA ALA A 21 -4.15 -9.57 7.83
C ALA A 21 -4.55 -8.33 6.99
N GLN A 22 -4.13 -7.12 7.39
CA GLN A 22 -4.29 -5.84 6.71
C GLN A 22 -2.97 -5.26 6.18
N ALA A 23 -1.87 -6.02 6.17
CA ALA A 23 -0.61 -5.58 5.59
C ALA A 23 -0.70 -5.58 4.07
N GLY A 24 -0.79 -4.38 3.49
CA GLY A 24 -0.58 -4.10 2.08
C GLY A 24 0.88 -3.84 1.72
N GLN A 25 1.12 -3.48 0.46
CA GLN A 25 2.45 -3.26 -0.10
C GLN A 25 2.45 -2.01 -0.98
N ILE A 26 3.51 -1.22 -0.92
CA ILE A 26 3.76 -0.09 -1.83
C ILE A 26 5.09 -0.34 -2.53
N THR A 27 5.09 -0.27 -3.86
CA THR A 27 6.30 -0.35 -4.68
C THR A 27 6.40 0.88 -5.56
N LEU A 28 7.55 1.56 -5.53
CA LEU A 28 7.86 2.70 -6.39
C LEU A 28 9.25 2.51 -6.99
N ASP A 29 9.36 2.54 -8.31
CA ASP A 29 10.63 2.39 -9.04
C ASP A 29 11.45 1.15 -8.59
N GLY A 30 10.77 0.04 -8.33
CA GLY A 30 11.37 -1.20 -7.82
C GLY A 30 11.71 -1.20 -6.34
N GLN A 31 11.50 -0.10 -5.61
CA GLN A 31 11.63 -0.05 -4.16
C GLN A 31 10.31 -0.40 -3.49
N THR A 32 10.28 -1.54 -2.80
CA THR A 32 9.11 -2.04 -2.09
C THR A 32 9.17 -1.70 -0.60
N ARG A 33 8.01 -1.36 -0.03
CA ARG A 33 7.75 -1.21 1.41
C ARG A 33 6.45 -1.92 1.77
N GLU A 34 6.52 -2.73 2.82
CA GLU A 34 5.33 -3.25 3.47
C GLU A 34 4.63 -2.11 4.22
N THR A 35 3.31 -2.05 4.11
CA THR A 35 2.50 -1.12 4.88
C THR A 35 2.34 -1.63 6.31
N ARG A 36 2.27 -0.70 7.25
CA ARG A 36 1.93 -0.95 8.65
C ARG A 36 0.45 -0.76 8.92
N SER A 37 -0.21 0.04 8.10
CA SER A 37 -1.64 0.31 8.16
C SER A 37 -2.19 0.54 6.75
N VAL A 38 -3.41 0.08 6.54
CA VAL A 38 -4.21 0.41 5.36
C VAL A 38 -5.58 0.82 5.87
N GLU A 39 -5.94 2.08 5.64
CA GLU A 39 -7.22 2.66 6.04
C GLU A 39 -8.03 2.98 4.79
N CYS A 40 -9.21 2.39 4.69
CA CYS A 40 -10.09 2.56 3.54
C CYS A 40 -11.38 3.25 4.00
N SER A 41 -11.66 4.42 3.43
CA SER A 41 -12.85 5.21 3.73
C SER A 41 -13.70 5.36 2.49
N GLN A 42 -14.90 4.75 2.50
CA GLN A 42 -15.86 4.83 1.41
C GLN A 42 -17.01 5.77 1.76
N ILE A 43 -17.29 6.74 0.88
CA ILE A 43 -18.47 7.62 0.95
C ILE A 43 -19.13 7.62 -0.42
N GLU A 44 -20.36 7.12 -0.50
CA GLU A 44 -21.07 6.90 -1.76
C GLU A 44 -20.23 6.06 -2.75
N TRP A 45 -19.94 6.60 -3.94
CA TRP A 45 -19.12 6.00 -4.98
C TRP A 45 -17.65 6.46 -4.92
N SER A 46 -17.22 7.06 -3.82
CA SER A 46 -15.83 7.49 -3.64
C SER A 46 -15.15 6.64 -2.58
N LEU A 47 -13.97 6.13 -2.91
CA LEU A 47 -13.14 5.34 -2.01
C LEU A 47 -11.78 6.02 -1.86
N MET A 48 -11.42 6.35 -0.63
CA MET A 48 -10.11 6.82 -0.25
C MET A 48 -9.34 5.69 0.42
N ILE A 49 -8.10 5.49 0.00
CA ILE A 49 -7.17 4.50 0.56
C ILE A 49 -5.94 5.26 1.06
N ASP A 50 -5.65 5.14 2.36
CA ASP A 50 -4.41 5.61 2.99
C ASP A 50 -3.59 4.38 3.39
N ALA A 51 -2.48 4.16 2.70
CA ALA A 51 -1.54 3.09 2.96
C ALA A 51 -0.30 3.68 3.65
N GLY A 52 -0.21 3.52 4.95
CA GLY A 52 0.93 3.97 5.74
C GLY A 52 2.05 2.93 5.74
N ALA A 53 3.24 3.31 5.29
CA ALA A 53 4.48 2.58 5.51
C ALA A 53 5.40 3.40 6.45
N GLU A 54 6.61 2.93 6.73
CA GLU A 54 7.59 3.79 7.41
C GLU A 54 8.94 3.70 6.67
N PRO A 55 9.52 4.83 6.25
CA PRO A 55 9.02 6.22 6.41
C PRO A 55 7.91 6.64 5.43
N GLY A 56 7.56 5.80 4.45
CA GLY A 56 6.72 6.20 3.32
C GLY A 56 5.21 6.08 3.49
N ARG A 57 4.44 6.54 2.51
CA ARG A 57 2.98 6.37 2.45
C ARG A 57 2.46 6.45 1.03
N ALA A 58 1.26 5.95 0.80
CA ALA A 58 0.52 6.16 -0.42
C ALA A 58 -0.93 6.54 -0.15
N HIS A 59 -1.45 7.48 -0.91
CA HIS A 59 -2.86 7.85 -0.95
C HIS A 59 -3.42 7.53 -2.30
N ALA A 60 -4.62 6.96 -2.34
CA ALA A 60 -5.37 6.81 -3.57
C ALA A 60 -6.81 7.25 -3.39
N TYR A 61 -7.33 7.95 -4.39
CA TYR A 61 -8.74 8.30 -4.50
C TYR A 61 -9.33 7.63 -5.72
N LEU A 62 -10.29 6.75 -5.49
CA LEU A 62 -10.95 5.95 -6.51
C LEU A 62 -12.42 6.33 -6.61
N ARG A 63 -12.93 6.36 -7.84
CA ARG A 63 -14.36 6.44 -8.13
C ARG A 63 -14.88 5.05 -8.49
N LEU A 64 -15.88 4.58 -7.76
CA LEU A 64 -16.54 3.30 -7.92
C LEU A 64 -17.78 3.42 -8.81
N GLY A 65 -18.41 2.28 -9.11
CA GLY A 65 -19.69 2.22 -9.85
C GLY A 65 -19.58 1.79 -11.31
N GLY A 66 -18.39 1.49 -11.80
CA GLY A 66 -18.14 0.83 -13.10
C GLY A 66 -17.79 -0.65 -12.96
N GLN A 67 -17.34 -1.26 -14.06
CA GLN A 67 -16.78 -2.63 -14.04
C GLN A 67 -15.48 -2.70 -13.21
N GLU A 68 -14.68 -1.64 -13.27
CA GLU A 68 -13.44 -1.47 -12.50
C GLU A 68 -13.43 -0.08 -11.82
N PRO A 69 -12.80 0.07 -10.64
CA PRO A 69 -12.58 1.36 -10.02
C PRO A 69 -11.78 2.30 -10.94
N VAL A 70 -12.23 3.55 -11.06
CA VAL A 70 -11.49 4.58 -11.79
C VAL A 70 -10.59 5.31 -10.82
N VAL A 71 -9.27 5.29 -11.06
CA VAL A 71 -8.33 6.07 -10.26
C VAL A 71 -8.42 7.54 -10.63
N GLU A 72 -8.75 8.41 -9.66
CA GLU A 72 -8.75 9.85 -9.89
C GLU A 72 -7.38 10.46 -9.56
N THR A 73 -6.78 10.05 -8.45
CA THR A 73 -5.46 10.53 -8.01
C THR A 73 -4.77 9.49 -7.14
N VAL A 74 -3.45 9.42 -7.30
CA VAL A 74 -2.52 8.69 -6.43
C VAL A 74 -1.41 9.65 -6.03
N SER A 75 -1.04 9.67 -4.76
CA SER A 75 0.22 10.27 -4.30
C SER A 75 1.02 9.23 -3.52
N ILE A 76 2.32 9.20 -3.73
CA ILE A 76 3.24 8.29 -3.05
C ILE A 76 4.38 9.14 -2.52
N ASP A 77 4.64 9.03 -1.23
CA ASP A 77 5.66 9.83 -0.55
C ASP A 77 6.63 8.92 0.20
N ASP A 78 7.90 9.33 0.22
CA ASP A 78 8.98 8.73 1.03
C ASP A 78 9.16 7.20 0.83
N ILE A 79 8.83 6.70 -0.36
CA ILE A 79 9.21 5.35 -0.82
C ILE A 79 10.58 5.47 -1.49
N GLY A 80 11.61 5.55 -0.65
CA GLY A 80 12.96 5.88 -1.10
C GLY A 80 13.22 7.39 -1.10
N PRO A 81 14.01 7.92 -2.04
CA PRO A 81 14.32 9.35 -2.10
C PRO A 81 13.30 10.18 -2.91
N VAL A 82 12.19 9.59 -3.33
CA VAL A 82 11.30 10.19 -4.34
C VAL A 82 9.84 10.20 -3.89
N ASN A 83 9.15 11.28 -4.23
CA ASN A 83 7.70 11.44 -4.12
C ASN A 83 7.10 11.47 -5.53
N GLY A 84 5.86 11.06 -5.70
CA GLY A 84 5.23 11.04 -7.01
C GLY A 84 3.72 11.19 -6.95
N VAL A 85 3.16 11.76 -8.02
CA VAL A 85 1.72 11.90 -8.20
C VAL A 85 1.27 11.31 -9.55
N ALA A 86 0.10 10.68 -9.57
CA ALA A 86 -0.62 10.32 -10.78
C ALA A 86 -2.08 10.79 -10.66
N GLY A 87 -2.69 11.24 -11.75
CA GLY A 87 -4.04 11.78 -11.77
C GLY A 87 -4.18 12.96 -12.72
N GLY A 88 -5.38 13.16 -13.28
CA GLY A 88 -5.62 14.15 -14.32
C GLY A 88 -4.72 13.91 -15.54
N ASP A 89 -3.91 14.92 -15.91
CA ASP A 89 -2.96 14.85 -17.02
C ASP A 89 -1.55 14.35 -16.61
N LEU A 90 -1.35 14.00 -15.34
CA LEU A 90 -0.05 13.55 -14.81
C LEU A 90 -0.05 12.05 -14.59
N GLY A 91 0.97 11.38 -15.15
CA GLY A 91 1.16 9.95 -14.95
C GLY A 91 -0.01 9.12 -15.53
N LYS A 92 -0.12 7.89 -15.03
CA LYS A 92 -1.21 6.95 -15.36
C LYS A 92 -1.50 6.12 -14.13
N ALA A 93 -2.75 5.79 -13.89
CA ALA A 93 -3.12 4.89 -12.81
C ALA A 93 -4.39 4.12 -13.18
N GLU A 94 -4.37 2.83 -12.90
CA GLU A 94 -5.49 1.91 -13.07
C GLU A 94 -5.64 1.10 -11.77
N ALA A 95 -6.86 0.71 -11.46
CA ALA A 95 -7.16 -0.04 -10.24
C ALA A 95 -8.03 -1.25 -10.56
N THR A 96 -7.67 -2.39 -9.98
CA THR A 96 -8.50 -3.59 -9.94
C THR A 96 -8.84 -3.93 -8.50
N LEU A 97 -9.93 -4.68 -8.33
CA LEU A 97 -10.31 -5.25 -7.04
C LEU A 97 -10.41 -6.76 -7.21
N ASP A 98 -9.52 -7.47 -6.52
CA ASP A 98 -9.56 -8.92 -6.41
C ASP A 98 -9.84 -9.30 -4.96
N ASP A 99 -10.97 -9.96 -4.72
CA ASP A 99 -11.53 -10.24 -3.39
C ASP A 99 -11.66 -8.98 -2.51
N THR A 100 -10.68 -8.74 -1.63
CA THR A 100 -10.62 -7.62 -0.69
C THR A 100 -9.29 -6.86 -0.84
N ILE A 101 -8.65 -6.93 -2.01
CA ILE A 101 -7.37 -6.27 -2.26
C ILE A 101 -7.52 -5.37 -3.47
N TYR A 102 -7.44 -4.06 -3.23
CA TYR A 102 -7.28 -3.09 -4.30
C TYR A 102 -5.84 -3.11 -4.79
N THR A 103 -5.66 -3.45 -6.06
CA THR A 103 -4.36 -3.36 -6.73
C THR A 103 -4.36 -2.16 -7.65
N ILE A 104 -3.54 -1.16 -7.33
CA ILE A 104 -3.43 0.09 -8.09
C ILE A 104 -2.05 0.12 -8.73
N THR A 105 -2.00 0.22 -10.05
CA THR A 105 -0.75 0.21 -10.82
C THR A 105 -0.70 1.38 -11.78
N GLY A 106 0.52 1.74 -12.18
CA GLY A 106 0.72 2.72 -13.23
C GLY A 106 2.06 3.42 -13.11
N THR A 107 2.07 4.71 -13.41
CA THR A 107 3.25 5.55 -13.32
C THR A 107 2.94 6.87 -12.64
N VAL A 108 3.72 7.23 -11.62
CA VAL A 108 3.70 8.56 -11.00
C VAL A 108 4.74 9.47 -11.64
N VAL A 109 4.50 10.77 -11.59
CA VAL A 109 5.45 11.81 -11.95
C VAL A 109 5.97 12.47 -10.68
N GLY A 110 7.30 12.55 -10.55
CA GLY A 110 7.98 13.08 -9.38
C GLY A 110 9.24 13.87 -9.74
N PRO A 111 9.89 14.56 -8.78
CA PRO A 111 11.16 15.22 -9.04
C PRO A 111 12.26 14.22 -9.38
N ASP A 112 13.15 14.59 -10.30
CA ASP A 112 14.36 13.82 -10.60
C ASP A 112 15.52 14.29 -9.70
N PRO A 113 15.98 13.46 -8.74
CA PRO A 113 17.08 13.84 -7.84
C PRO A 113 18.44 13.93 -8.54
N ALA A 114 18.61 13.31 -9.71
CA ALA A 114 19.81 13.42 -10.53
C ALA A 114 19.81 14.69 -11.39
N ASN A 115 18.63 15.25 -11.71
CA ASN A 115 18.46 16.44 -12.56
C ASN A 115 17.55 17.49 -11.90
N PRO A 116 18.10 18.37 -11.03
CA PRO A 116 17.32 19.40 -10.34
C PRO A 116 16.49 20.26 -11.30
N GLY A 117 15.21 20.42 -10.99
CA GLY A 117 14.25 21.18 -11.81
C GLY A 117 13.59 20.37 -12.93
N GLN A 118 13.98 19.09 -13.12
CA GLN A 118 13.29 18.16 -14.00
C GLN A 118 12.42 17.19 -13.20
N SER A 119 11.48 16.58 -13.91
CA SER A 119 10.64 15.51 -13.38
C SER A 119 10.96 14.20 -14.08
N GLN A 120 10.80 13.11 -13.36
CA GLN A 120 10.89 11.75 -13.87
C GLN A 120 9.54 11.04 -13.72
N THR A 121 9.30 10.07 -14.60
CA THR A 121 8.15 9.15 -14.51
C THR A 121 8.63 7.83 -13.94
N MET A 122 7.98 7.32 -12.91
CA MET A 122 8.36 6.09 -12.22
C MET A 122 7.18 5.12 -12.16
N PRO A 123 7.41 3.83 -12.43
CA PRO A 123 6.36 2.82 -12.25
C PRO A 123 6.05 2.62 -10.76
N PHE A 124 4.79 2.36 -10.46
CA PHE A 124 4.35 2.03 -9.11
C PHE A 124 3.33 0.90 -9.07
N GLU A 125 3.24 0.26 -7.91
CA GLU A 125 2.20 -0.69 -7.53
C GLU A 125 1.82 -0.48 -6.07
N ILE A 126 0.53 -0.39 -5.77
CA ILE A 126 -0.02 -0.36 -4.42
C ILE A 126 -0.97 -1.55 -4.29
N LYS A 127 -0.75 -2.40 -3.29
CA LYS A 127 -1.69 -3.44 -2.86
C LYS A 127 -2.26 -3.02 -1.52
N ALA A 128 -3.55 -2.72 -1.51
CA ALA A 128 -4.25 -2.24 -0.32
C ALA A 128 -5.36 -3.22 0.03
N PRO A 129 -5.18 -4.06 1.06
CA PRO A 129 -6.28 -4.83 1.62
C PRO A 129 -7.30 -3.88 2.26
N CYS A 130 -8.45 -3.78 1.61
CA CYS A 130 -9.70 -3.15 2.08
C CYS A 130 -10.82 -4.20 2.47
#